data_AF-A0A958Y1X5-F1
#
_entry.id   AF-A0A958Y1X5-F1
#
_cell.length_a   1.000
_cell.length_b   1.000
_cell.length_c   1.000
_cell.angle_alpha   90.00
_cell.angle_beta   90.00
_cell.angle_gamma   90.00
#
_symmetry.space_group_name_H-M   'P 1'
#
loop_
_entity.id
_entity.type
_entity.pdbx_description
1 polymer ?
#
loop_
_entity_poly.entity_id
_entity_poly.type
_entity_poly.pdbx_seq_one_letter_code
_entity_poly.pdbx_strand_id
1 'polypeptide(L)'
;MKKAIRKLIFSAALSFFAQNVIAQCYDRFFQEGIEAYDQLDFDKALKKFRAADICEDKPADNKIELWLEKAKNGYELELANAQSTINLISKENQLLKSENRSPEELIFYWREKIKEVQKQTSNYNRARIRNNTSKRMYVAFFYKALDGQWVTEGWYIVDPGSESFPEYIITQNDEIYFHAHTADGHIYGQKDAETIEKETLNDAFTIIDGVKKDEEKNSRTVDFERYKMDANMKKRKEFYLGFSDN
;
A
#
# COMPACT_ATOMS: atom_id res chain seq x y z
N MET A 1 -55.40 54.00 -5.60
CA MET A 1 -55.44 53.13 -4.41
C MET A 1 -54.65 51.81 -4.60
N LYS A 2 -53.44 51.80 -5.20
CA LYS A 2 -52.65 50.56 -5.44
C LYS A 2 -51.12 50.78 -5.58
N LYS A 3 -50.52 51.69 -4.81
CA LYS A 3 -49.05 51.88 -4.79
C LYS A 3 -48.55 52.36 -3.41
N ALA A 4 -48.61 51.50 -2.39
CA ALA A 4 -48.03 51.84 -1.08
C ALA A 4 -47.66 50.65 -0.16
N ILE A 5 -47.55 49.42 -0.67
CA ILE A 5 -47.25 48.25 0.18
C ILE A 5 -46.21 47.36 -0.50
N ARG A 6 -44.96 47.84 -0.59
CA ARG A 6 -43.84 47.01 -1.09
C ARG A 6 -42.47 47.32 -0.47
N LYS A 7 -42.43 48.02 0.66
CA LYS A 7 -41.16 48.48 1.29
C LYS A 7 -40.91 47.95 2.71
N LEU A 8 -41.63 46.94 3.20
CA LEU A 8 -41.54 46.50 4.59
C LEU A 8 -41.40 44.97 4.81
N ILE A 9 -40.96 44.20 3.80
CA ILE A 9 -40.68 42.76 3.96
C ILE A 9 -39.33 42.35 3.33
N PHE A 10 -38.33 43.22 3.41
CA PHE A 10 -36.97 42.89 2.91
C PHE A 10 -35.86 43.19 3.93
N SER A 11 -36.20 43.33 5.22
CA SER A 11 -35.21 43.61 6.27
C SER A 11 -35.22 42.62 7.44
N ALA A 12 -35.99 41.52 7.36
CA ALA A 12 -36.07 40.50 8.42
C ALA A 12 -35.60 39.10 8.00
N ALA A 13 -35.12 38.92 6.77
CA ALA A 13 -34.66 37.62 6.26
C ALA A 13 -33.12 37.50 6.17
N LEU A 14 -32.37 38.48 6.68
CA LEU A 14 -30.90 38.50 6.63
C LEU A 14 -30.21 38.34 8.00
N SER A 15 -30.94 37.93 9.04
CA SER A 15 -30.37 37.73 10.39
C SER A 15 -30.36 36.29 10.87
N PHE A 16 -30.65 35.30 10.01
CA PHE A 16 -30.73 33.88 10.39
C PHE A 16 -29.59 32.98 9.85
N PHE A 17 -28.58 33.54 9.18
CA PHE A 17 -27.47 32.76 8.58
C PHE A 17 -26.07 33.09 9.12
N ALA A 18 -25.97 33.76 10.27
CA ALA A 18 -24.69 34.20 10.83
C ALA A 18 -24.34 33.62 12.21
N GLN A 19 -25.05 32.59 12.67
CA GLN A 19 -24.71 31.87 13.91
C GLN A 19 -24.48 30.39 13.58
N ASN A 20 -23.31 29.89 13.97
CA ASN A 20 -22.91 28.48 14.02
C ASN A 20 -22.26 27.87 12.77
N VAL A 21 -21.20 28.51 12.24
CA VAL A 21 -20.19 27.79 11.43
C VAL A 21 -18.85 27.73 12.18
N ILE A 22 -18.90 27.63 13.50
CA ILE A 22 -17.78 27.04 14.23
C ILE A 22 -18.19 25.59 14.39
N ALA A 23 -17.89 24.77 13.38
CA ALA A 23 -17.88 23.33 13.59
C ALA A 23 -16.89 23.09 14.72
N GLN A 24 -17.42 22.72 15.89
CA GLN A 24 -16.65 22.49 17.09
C GLN A 24 -15.60 21.40 16.81
N CYS A 25 -14.37 21.64 17.27
CA CYS A 25 -13.21 20.76 17.07
C CYS A 25 -13.58 19.31 17.36
N TYR A 26 -14.27 19.09 18.48
CA TYR A 26 -14.78 17.80 18.92
C TYR A 26 -15.69 17.16 17.86
N ASP A 27 -16.79 17.81 17.48
CA ASP A 27 -17.81 17.27 16.57
C ASP A 27 -17.20 16.84 15.23
N ARG A 28 -16.31 17.67 14.67
CA ARG A 28 -15.66 17.35 13.40
C ARG A 28 -14.82 16.08 13.50
N PHE A 29 -13.89 16.02 14.46
CA PHE A 29 -13.00 14.86 14.58
C PHE A 29 -13.74 13.61 15.03
N PHE A 30 -14.76 13.76 15.87
CA PHE A 30 -15.60 12.65 16.30
C PHE A 30 -16.38 12.04 15.13
N GLN A 31 -17.02 12.88 14.30
CA GLN A 31 -17.74 12.42 13.12
C GLN A 31 -16.81 11.77 12.08
N GLU A 32 -15.65 12.38 11.80
CA GLU A 32 -14.64 11.79 10.92
C GLU A 32 -14.12 10.43 11.45
N GLY A 33 -14.09 10.25 12.77
CA GLY A 33 -13.74 8.99 13.43
C GLY A 33 -14.81 7.91 13.23
N ILE A 34 -16.09 8.28 13.35
CA ILE A 34 -17.22 7.39 13.07
C ILE A 34 -17.20 6.95 11.59
N GLU A 35 -17.05 7.89 10.67
CA GLU A 35 -16.99 7.59 9.24
C GLU A 35 -15.83 6.64 8.89
N ALA A 36 -14.66 6.87 9.48
CA ALA A 36 -13.52 5.97 9.31
C ALA A 36 -13.79 4.57 9.91
N TYR A 37 -14.43 4.51 11.07
CA TYR A 37 -14.81 3.25 11.70
C TYR A 37 -15.80 2.45 10.84
N ASP A 38 -16.83 3.11 10.29
CA ASP A 38 -17.83 2.48 9.42
C ASP A 38 -17.22 1.99 8.09
N GLN A 39 -16.14 2.63 7.65
CA GLN A 39 -15.33 2.20 6.50
C GLN A 39 -14.33 1.08 6.86
N LEU A 40 -14.32 0.60 8.11
CA LEU A 40 -13.36 -0.36 8.65
C LEU A 40 -11.90 0.15 8.61
N ASP A 41 -11.68 1.47 8.50
CA ASP A 41 -10.36 2.10 8.60
C ASP A 41 -10.06 2.43 10.07
N PHE A 42 -9.81 1.38 10.86
CA PHE A 42 -9.69 1.48 12.31
C PHE A 42 -8.49 2.31 12.78
N ASP A 43 -7.38 2.33 12.02
CA ASP A 43 -6.22 3.19 12.31
C ASP A 43 -6.58 4.68 12.16
N LYS A 44 -7.26 5.04 11.06
CA LYS A 44 -7.77 6.41 10.87
C LYS A 44 -8.80 6.76 11.93
N ALA A 45 -9.73 5.84 12.26
CA ALA A 45 -10.72 6.05 13.32
C ALA A 45 -10.05 6.36 14.66
N LEU A 46 -9.06 5.57 15.08
CA LEU A 46 -8.28 5.80 16.30
C LEU A 46 -7.60 7.17 16.31
N LYS A 47 -6.97 7.57 15.21
CA LYS A 47 -6.32 8.89 15.09
C LYS A 47 -7.32 10.03 15.23
N LYS A 48 -8.50 9.89 14.62
CA LYS A 48 -9.57 10.89 14.68
C LYS A 48 -10.20 10.98 16.07
N PHE A 49 -10.49 9.85 16.71
CA PHE A 49 -11.01 9.86 18.08
C PHE A 49 -9.99 10.44 19.08
N ARG A 50 -8.69 10.15 18.95
CA ARG A 50 -7.66 10.80 19.78
C ARG A 50 -7.58 12.31 19.56
N ALA A 51 -7.78 12.78 18.33
CA ALA A 51 -7.84 14.21 18.03
C ALA A 51 -9.07 14.87 18.65
N ALA A 52 -10.22 14.20 18.66
CA ALA A 52 -11.42 14.69 19.34
C ALA A 52 -11.24 14.73 20.87
N ASP A 53 -10.50 13.78 21.45
CA ASP A 53 -10.28 13.68 22.91
C ASP A 53 -9.51 14.88 23.50
N ILE A 54 -8.68 15.54 22.69
CA ILE A 54 -7.88 16.71 23.12
C ILE A 54 -8.54 18.06 22.80
N CYS A 55 -9.74 18.08 22.22
CA CYS A 55 -10.44 19.32 21.91
C CYS A 55 -10.97 20.02 23.17
N GLU A 56 -10.82 21.35 23.24
CA GLU A 56 -11.29 22.17 24.37
C GLU A 56 -12.83 22.20 24.50
N ASP A 57 -13.53 22.04 23.38
CA ASP A 57 -15.00 22.01 23.30
C ASP A 57 -15.60 20.61 23.52
N LYS A 58 -14.80 19.65 24.00
CA LYS A 58 -15.25 18.30 24.31
C LYS A 58 -16.35 18.32 25.40
N PRO A 59 -17.56 17.77 25.14
CA PRO A 59 -18.62 17.70 26.13
C PRO A 59 -18.22 16.87 27.36
N ALA A 60 -18.75 17.19 28.54
CA ALA A 60 -18.47 16.42 29.76
C ALA A 60 -19.04 14.99 29.70
N ASP A 61 -20.16 14.79 29.00
CA ASP A 61 -20.88 13.52 28.82
C ASP A 61 -20.55 12.83 27.48
N ASN A 62 -19.38 13.12 26.92
CA ASN A 62 -18.93 12.58 25.65
C ASN A 62 -18.71 11.04 25.70
N LYS A 63 -18.68 10.41 24.51
CA LYS A 63 -18.51 8.95 24.37
C LYS A 63 -17.16 8.55 23.80
N ILE A 64 -16.13 9.38 23.94
CA ILE A 64 -14.88 9.19 23.20
C ILE A 64 -14.14 7.91 23.61
N GLU A 65 -14.10 7.58 24.90
CA GLU A 65 -13.44 6.38 25.42
C GLU A 65 -14.08 5.11 24.86
N LEU A 66 -15.42 5.04 24.81
CA LEU A 66 -16.15 3.93 24.21
C LEU A 66 -15.78 3.73 22.73
N TRP A 67 -15.67 4.82 21.96
CA TRP A 67 -15.32 4.73 20.55
C TRP A 67 -13.85 4.40 20.31
N LEU A 68 -12.95 4.89 21.17
CA LEU A 68 -11.54 4.49 21.17
C LEU A 68 -11.40 2.98 21.43
N GLU A 69 -12.13 2.45 22.40
CA GLU A 69 -12.15 1.01 22.69
C GLU A 69 -12.72 0.20 21.52
N LYS A 70 -13.85 0.63 20.95
CA LYS A 70 -14.42 -0.01 19.75
C LYS A 70 -13.44 -0.04 18.59
N ALA A 71 -12.81 1.09 18.27
CA ALA A 71 -11.86 1.19 17.17
C ALA A 71 -10.61 0.34 17.44
N LYS A 72 -10.13 0.28 18.69
CA LYS A 72 -9.03 -0.59 19.09
C LYS A 72 -9.38 -2.07 18.92
N ASN A 73 -10.55 -2.50 19.39
CA ASN A 73 -11.01 -3.88 19.26
C ASN A 73 -11.22 -4.27 17.78
N GLY A 74 -11.73 -3.35 16.96
CA GLY A 74 -11.83 -3.53 15.50
C GLY A 74 -10.47 -3.73 14.85
N TYR A 75 -9.49 -2.90 15.20
CA TYR A 75 -8.11 -3.01 14.72
C TYR A 75 -7.44 -4.33 15.15
N GLU A 76 -7.59 -4.74 16.41
CA GLU A 76 -7.06 -6.01 16.91
C GLU A 76 -7.70 -7.23 16.21
N LEU A 77 -9.01 -7.17 15.93
CA LEU A 77 -9.71 -8.20 15.17
C LEU A 77 -9.23 -8.26 13.71
N GLU A 78 -9.02 -7.12 13.06
CA GLU A 78 -8.47 -7.06 11.70
C GLU A 78 -7.06 -7.67 11.65
N LEU A 79 -6.19 -7.35 12.62
CA LEU A 79 -4.87 -7.96 12.74
C LEU A 79 -4.94 -9.48 12.98
N ALA A 80 -5.84 -9.94 13.84
CA ALA A 80 -6.03 -11.36 14.09
C ALA A 80 -6.52 -12.11 12.84
N ASN A 81 -7.45 -11.52 12.09
CA ASN A 81 -7.94 -12.07 10.83
C ASN A 81 -6.82 -12.12 9.78
N ALA A 82 -6.04 -11.05 9.62
CA ALA A 82 -4.89 -11.01 8.72
C ALA A 82 -3.87 -12.10 9.08
N GLN A 83 -3.56 -12.27 10.37
CA GLN A 83 -2.64 -13.31 10.83
C GLN A 83 -3.19 -14.72 10.58
N SER A 84 -4.49 -14.94 10.77
CA SER A 84 -5.15 -16.20 10.45
C SER A 84 -5.05 -16.53 8.96
N THR A 85 -5.30 -15.55 8.09
CA THR A 85 -5.13 -15.69 6.64
C THR A 85 -3.68 -16.02 6.26
N ILE A 86 -2.70 -15.33 6.85
CA ILE A 86 -1.26 -15.63 6.63
C ILE A 86 -0.95 -17.09 7.03
N ASN A 87 -1.47 -17.55 8.16
CA ASN A 87 -1.25 -18.93 8.62
C ASN A 87 -1.90 -19.95 7.66
N LEU A 88 -3.10 -19.66 7.15
CA LEU A 88 -3.78 -20.51 6.17
C LEU A 88 -2.95 -20.61 4.89
N ILE A 89 -2.48 -19.49 4.34
CA ILE A 89 -1.67 -19.48 3.14
C ILE A 89 -0.35 -20.21 3.38
N SER A 90 0.32 -19.98 4.51
CA SER A 90 1.55 -20.70 4.88
C SER A 90 1.34 -22.23 4.91
N LYS A 91 0.20 -22.69 5.41
CA LYS A 91 -0.16 -24.12 5.40
C LYS A 91 -0.45 -24.63 3.98
N GLU A 92 -1.19 -23.87 3.17
CA GLU A 92 -1.41 -24.19 1.75
C GLU A 92 -0.08 -24.27 0.99
N ASN A 93 0.89 -23.41 1.31
CA ASN A 93 2.23 -23.43 0.71
C ASN A 93 3.00 -24.70 1.03
N GLN A 94 2.89 -25.17 2.26
CA GLN A 94 3.48 -26.44 2.66
C GLN A 94 2.84 -27.60 1.89
N LEU A 95 1.52 -27.56 1.66
CA LEU A 95 0.82 -28.56 0.86
C LEU A 95 1.22 -28.49 -0.62
N LEU A 96 1.32 -27.30 -1.20
CA LEU A 96 1.74 -27.13 -2.60
C LEU A 96 3.17 -27.60 -2.84
N LYS A 97 4.08 -27.38 -1.89
CA LYS A 97 5.43 -27.96 -1.94
C LYS A 97 5.45 -29.49 -1.90
N SER A 98 4.38 -30.12 -1.41
CA SER A 98 4.22 -31.58 -1.39
C SER A 98 3.54 -32.15 -2.63
N GLU A 99 2.85 -31.31 -3.40
CA GLU A 99 2.26 -31.69 -4.68
C GLU A 99 3.28 -31.43 -5.79
N ASN A 100 3.61 -32.44 -6.61
CA ASN A 100 4.50 -32.34 -7.78
C ASN A 100 3.86 -31.49 -8.90
N ARG A 101 3.51 -30.24 -8.61
CA ARG A 101 3.00 -29.28 -9.59
C ARG A 101 4.16 -28.70 -10.39
N SER A 102 3.92 -28.37 -11.65
CA SER A 102 4.94 -27.68 -12.44
C SER A 102 5.14 -26.23 -11.92
N PRO A 103 6.30 -25.60 -12.16
CA PRO A 103 6.52 -24.20 -11.82
C PRO A 103 5.44 -23.24 -12.36
N GLU A 104 4.94 -23.48 -13.58
CA GLU A 104 3.90 -22.67 -14.21
C GLU A 104 2.56 -22.75 -13.47
N GLU A 105 2.18 -23.95 -13.01
CA GLU A 105 0.95 -24.16 -12.23
C GLU A 105 1.03 -23.45 -10.88
N LEU A 106 2.20 -23.47 -10.24
CA LEU A 106 2.44 -22.75 -9.00
C LEU A 106 2.34 -21.24 -9.22
N ILE A 107 2.98 -20.70 -10.26
CA ILE A 107 2.90 -19.26 -10.60
C ILE A 107 1.44 -18.84 -10.86
N PHE A 108 0.69 -19.62 -11.63
CA PHE A 108 -0.73 -19.31 -11.90
C PHE A 108 -1.56 -19.32 -10.61
N TYR A 109 -1.43 -20.37 -9.79
CA TYR A 109 -2.11 -20.47 -8.50
C TYR A 109 -1.79 -19.25 -7.61
N TRP A 110 -0.51 -18.87 -7.55
CA TRP A 110 -0.05 -17.74 -6.76
C TRP A 110 -0.67 -16.41 -7.18
N ARG A 111 -0.76 -16.17 -8.49
CA ARG A 111 -1.40 -14.97 -9.03
C ARG A 111 -2.87 -14.88 -8.63
N GLU A 112 -3.61 -15.99 -8.71
CA GLU A 112 -5.02 -16.00 -8.30
C GLU A 112 -5.18 -15.81 -6.78
N LYS A 113 -4.32 -16.43 -5.97
CA LYS A 113 -4.32 -16.23 -4.52
C LYS A 113 -4.01 -14.80 -4.10
N ILE A 114 -3.03 -14.15 -4.73
CA ILE A 114 -2.73 -12.73 -4.47
C ILE A 114 -3.97 -11.87 -4.72
N LYS A 115 -4.72 -12.11 -5.80
CA LYS A 115 -5.98 -11.40 -6.06
C LYS A 115 -7.03 -11.63 -4.97
N GLU A 116 -7.14 -12.83 -4.42
CA GLU A 116 -8.05 -13.11 -3.29
C GLU A 116 -7.62 -12.34 -2.03
N VAL A 117 -6.33 -12.36 -1.69
CA VAL A 117 -5.80 -11.64 -0.52
C VAL A 117 -5.94 -10.13 -0.68
N GLN A 118 -5.74 -9.59 -1.88
CA GLN A 118 -5.95 -8.16 -2.17
C GLN A 118 -7.41 -7.72 -1.96
N LYS A 119 -8.39 -8.61 -2.18
CA LYS A 119 -9.81 -8.31 -1.90
C LYS A 119 -10.10 -8.29 -0.40
N GLN A 120 -9.34 -9.04 0.40
CA GLN A 120 -9.54 -9.18 1.83
C GLN A 120 -8.67 -8.22 2.66
N THR A 121 -7.59 -7.70 2.08
CA THR A 121 -6.62 -6.85 2.77
C THR A 121 -6.51 -5.52 2.04
N SER A 122 -6.86 -4.42 2.72
CA SER A 122 -6.69 -3.05 2.19
C SER A 122 -5.29 -2.49 2.47
N ASN A 123 -4.47 -3.23 3.23
CA ASN A 123 -3.19 -2.77 3.74
C ASN A 123 -2.00 -3.46 3.07
N TYR A 124 -1.73 -3.07 1.83
CA TYR A 124 -0.55 -3.46 1.09
C TYR A 124 0.05 -2.28 0.36
N ASN A 125 1.35 -2.35 0.12
CA ASN A 125 2.11 -1.45 -0.73
C ASN A 125 2.32 -2.10 -2.10
N ARG A 126 2.32 -1.31 -3.17
CA ARG A 126 2.63 -1.77 -4.54
C ARG A 126 3.84 -1.04 -5.12
N ALA A 127 4.52 -1.63 -6.11
CA ALA A 127 5.56 -0.91 -6.85
C ALA A 127 5.02 -0.27 -8.14
N ARG A 128 5.61 0.86 -8.50
CA ARG A 128 5.45 1.56 -9.78
C ARG A 128 6.81 1.97 -10.29
N ILE A 129 7.07 1.69 -11.56
CA ILE A 129 8.32 2.04 -12.22
C ILE A 129 8.05 3.15 -13.23
N ARG A 130 8.87 4.19 -13.22
CA ARG A 130 8.91 5.20 -14.28
C ARG A 130 10.30 5.32 -14.83
N ASN A 131 10.41 5.19 -16.15
CA ASN A 131 11.64 5.38 -16.87
C ASN A 131 11.66 6.78 -17.52
N ASN A 132 12.35 7.75 -16.91
CA ASN A 132 12.60 9.05 -17.52
C ASN A 132 13.97 9.13 -18.21
N THR A 133 14.61 7.99 -18.45
CA THR A 133 15.88 7.92 -19.18
C THR A 133 15.60 7.85 -20.68
N SER A 134 16.63 8.09 -21.48
CA SER A 134 16.62 7.88 -22.94
C SER A 134 16.75 6.41 -23.36
N LYS A 135 16.94 5.49 -22.42
CA LYS A 135 17.26 4.07 -22.68
C LYS A 135 16.20 3.14 -22.11
N ARG A 136 16.08 1.94 -22.68
CA ARG A 136 15.23 0.89 -22.11
C ARG A 136 15.81 0.41 -20.78
N MET A 137 14.95 0.27 -19.78
CA MET A 137 15.28 -0.23 -18.45
C MET A 137 14.80 -1.67 -18.28
N TYR A 138 15.59 -2.44 -17.54
CA TYR A 138 15.30 -3.78 -17.06
C TYR A 138 15.34 -3.73 -15.53
N VAL A 139 14.26 -4.13 -14.88
CA VAL A 139 14.14 -4.05 -13.41
C VAL A 139 13.75 -5.40 -12.85
N ALA A 140 14.44 -5.84 -11.80
CA ALA A 140 14.04 -6.96 -10.96
C ALA A 140 13.82 -6.45 -9.53
N PHE A 141 12.96 -7.14 -8.78
CA PHE A 141 12.67 -6.84 -7.39
C PHE A 141 12.93 -8.05 -6.51
N PHE A 142 13.31 -7.77 -5.26
CA PHE A 142 13.33 -8.71 -4.16
C PHE A 142 12.51 -8.14 -3.00
N TYR A 143 11.45 -8.83 -2.62
CA TYR A 143 10.46 -8.31 -1.66
C TYR A 143 9.77 -9.43 -0.89
N LYS A 144 9.13 -9.07 0.22
CA LYS A 144 8.32 -10.00 1.00
C LYS A 144 6.87 -9.91 0.54
N ALA A 145 6.36 -10.96 -0.09
CA ALA A 145 4.98 -11.05 -0.56
C ALA A 145 3.97 -11.07 0.61
N LEU A 146 2.67 -10.95 0.28
CA LEU A 146 1.60 -10.86 1.28
C LEU A 146 1.43 -12.12 2.15
N ASP A 147 1.90 -13.27 1.66
CA ASP A 147 1.91 -14.53 2.40
C ASP A 147 3.15 -14.70 3.28
N GLY A 148 4.05 -13.71 3.29
CA GLY A 148 5.28 -13.71 4.04
C GLY A 148 6.48 -14.35 3.35
N GLN A 149 6.33 -14.89 2.13
CA GLN A 149 7.45 -15.43 1.36
C GLN A 149 8.32 -14.32 0.78
N TRP A 150 9.63 -14.57 0.72
CA TRP A 150 10.55 -13.71 -0.01
C TRP A 150 10.58 -14.13 -1.48
N VAL A 151 10.31 -13.18 -2.37
CA VAL A 151 10.18 -13.39 -3.81
C VAL A 151 11.18 -12.50 -4.53
N THR A 152 11.93 -13.09 -5.47
CA THR A 152 12.74 -12.36 -6.45
C THR A 152 12.06 -12.49 -7.81
N GLU A 153 11.66 -11.40 -8.46
CA GLU A 153 11.03 -11.47 -9.79
C GLU A 153 11.48 -10.33 -10.71
N GLY A 154 11.49 -10.60 -12.02
CA GLY A 154 11.98 -9.71 -13.07
C GLY A 154 11.97 -10.45 -14.42
N TRP A 155 12.58 -9.98 -15.49
CA TRP A 155 12.90 -8.59 -15.76
C TRP A 155 11.63 -7.85 -16.22
N TYR A 156 11.27 -6.81 -15.50
CA TYR A 156 10.31 -5.82 -15.95
C TYR A 156 10.99 -4.89 -16.94
N ILE A 157 10.49 -4.89 -18.18
CA ILE A 157 10.99 -4.04 -19.25
C ILE A 157 10.18 -2.73 -19.23
N VAL A 158 10.88 -1.59 -19.18
CA VAL A 158 10.27 -0.26 -19.18
C VAL A 158 10.92 0.59 -20.26
N ASP A 159 10.15 0.92 -21.29
CA ASP A 159 10.62 1.74 -22.40
C ASP A 159 10.87 3.21 -21.98
N PRO A 160 11.72 3.95 -22.72
CA PRO A 160 11.97 5.37 -22.46
C PRO A 160 10.67 6.20 -22.35
N GLY A 161 10.61 7.08 -21.36
CA GLY A 161 9.46 7.96 -21.09
C GLY A 161 8.20 7.24 -20.61
N SER A 162 8.24 5.92 -20.42
CA SER A 162 7.09 5.11 -20.09
C SER A 162 7.04 4.75 -18.61
N GLU A 163 5.88 4.26 -18.19
CA GLU A 163 5.66 3.72 -16.86
C GLU A 163 5.26 2.25 -16.97
N SER A 164 5.68 1.46 -15.98
CA SER A 164 5.24 0.09 -15.81
C SER A 164 4.68 -0.08 -14.41
N PHE A 165 3.57 -0.81 -14.34
CA PHE A 165 2.90 -1.19 -13.10
C PHE A 165 3.06 -2.69 -12.96
N PRO A 166 4.09 -3.17 -12.24
CA PRO A 166 4.18 -4.57 -11.87
C PRO A 166 2.93 -4.94 -11.05
N GLU A 167 1.92 -5.52 -11.71
CA GLU A 167 0.64 -5.85 -11.07
C GLU A 167 0.81 -6.75 -9.84
N TYR A 168 1.95 -7.43 -9.73
CA TYR A 168 2.23 -8.48 -8.74
C TYR A 168 3.30 -8.13 -7.71
N ILE A 169 3.94 -6.96 -7.81
CA ILE A 169 4.84 -6.48 -6.74
C ILE A 169 3.98 -5.86 -5.65
N ILE A 170 3.50 -6.71 -4.74
CA ILE A 170 2.66 -6.33 -3.63
C ILE A 170 3.26 -6.87 -2.34
N THR A 171 3.46 -5.98 -1.37
CA THR A 171 4.15 -6.28 -0.11
C THR A 171 3.46 -5.60 1.06
N GLN A 172 3.57 -6.17 2.26
CA GLN A 172 3.19 -5.50 3.51
C GLN A 172 4.35 -4.67 4.10
N ASN A 173 5.55 -4.78 3.53
CA ASN A 173 6.72 -4.07 4.04
C ASN A 173 6.81 -2.64 3.48
N ASP A 174 7.40 -1.76 4.27
CA ASP A 174 7.77 -0.39 3.87
C ASP A 174 9.14 -0.35 3.17
N GLU A 175 9.70 -1.50 2.85
CA GLU A 175 10.95 -1.66 2.11
C GLU A 175 10.87 -2.79 1.09
N ILE A 176 11.50 -2.56 -0.05
CA ILE A 176 11.78 -3.55 -1.10
C ILE A 176 13.24 -3.43 -1.50
N TYR A 177 13.75 -4.39 -2.24
CA TYR A 177 15.04 -4.29 -2.89
C TYR A 177 14.84 -4.38 -4.40
N PHE A 178 15.68 -3.68 -5.18
CA PHE A 178 15.59 -3.74 -6.64
C PHE A 178 16.98 -3.78 -7.28
N HIS A 179 17.04 -4.42 -8.45
CA HIS A 179 18.19 -4.33 -9.33
C HIS A 179 17.69 -3.76 -10.66
N ALA A 180 18.32 -2.69 -11.14
CA ALA A 180 17.91 -2.05 -12.38
C ALA A 180 19.13 -1.79 -13.27
N HIS A 181 19.01 -2.10 -14.55
CA HIS A 181 20.04 -1.78 -15.53
C HIS A 181 19.44 -1.41 -16.89
N THR A 182 20.24 -0.77 -17.72
CA THR A 182 19.92 -0.46 -19.11
C THR A 182 20.38 -1.56 -20.06
N ALA A 183 19.96 -1.49 -21.32
CA ALA A 183 20.38 -2.42 -22.36
C ALA A 183 21.91 -2.46 -22.58
N ASP A 184 22.62 -1.36 -22.33
CA ASP A 184 24.09 -1.27 -22.41
C ASP A 184 24.80 -1.63 -21.08
N GLY A 185 24.04 -2.09 -20.08
CA GLY A 185 24.59 -2.60 -18.82
C GLY A 185 24.90 -1.54 -17.78
N HIS A 186 24.52 -0.27 -17.98
CA HIS A 186 24.62 0.73 -16.93
C HIS A 186 23.60 0.41 -15.82
N ILE A 187 24.10 0.24 -14.59
CA ILE A 187 23.34 -0.11 -13.38
C ILE A 187 22.81 1.17 -12.72
N TYR A 188 21.54 1.15 -12.32
CA TYR A 188 20.87 2.23 -11.62
C TYR A 188 20.67 1.89 -10.15
N GLY A 189 20.94 2.88 -9.30
CA GLY A 189 20.92 2.69 -7.87
C GLY A 189 21.13 3.96 -7.04
N GLN A 190 20.86 3.86 -5.74
CA GLN A 190 21.24 4.87 -4.76
C GLN A 190 22.68 4.63 -4.31
N LYS A 191 23.51 5.67 -4.43
CA LYS A 191 24.85 5.66 -3.86
C LYS A 191 24.76 5.35 -2.35
N ASP A 192 25.56 4.39 -1.89
CA ASP A 192 25.63 3.95 -0.48
C ASP A 192 24.38 3.23 0.05
N ALA A 193 23.51 2.71 -0.83
CA ALA A 193 22.41 1.85 -0.41
C ALA A 193 22.91 0.53 0.16
N GLU A 194 22.17 0.00 1.14
CA GLU A 194 22.36 -1.37 1.61
C GLU A 194 21.95 -2.35 0.49
N THR A 195 22.81 -3.32 0.18
CA THR A 195 22.56 -4.31 -0.87
C THR A 195 22.36 -5.71 -0.32
N ILE A 196 21.67 -6.54 -1.10
CA ILE A 196 21.57 -7.99 -0.88
C ILE A 196 21.82 -8.73 -2.19
N GLU A 197 22.68 -9.73 -2.17
CA GLU A 197 22.94 -10.58 -3.32
C GLU A 197 21.76 -11.54 -3.55
N LYS A 198 21.23 -11.56 -4.78
CA LYS A 198 20.18 -12.48 -5.19
C LYS A 198 20.41 -13.03 -6.59
N GLU A 199 19.92 -14.24 -6.78
CA GLU A 199 19.95 -14.91 -8.07
C GLU A 199 18.89 -14.34 -9.02
N THR A 200 19.27 -14.17 -10.27
CA THR A 200 18.40 -13.75 -11.38
C THR A 200 18.61 -14.66 -12.58
N LEU A 201 17.64 -14.66 -13.49
CA LEU A 201 17.74 -15.35 -14.78
C LEU A 201 17.88 -14.34 -15.92
N ASN A 202 18.24 -14.82 -17.11
CA ASN A 202 18.34 -13.97 -18.30
C ASN A 202 16.97 -13.55 -18.85
N ASP A 203 15.97 -14.43 -18.76
CA ASP A 203 14.60 -14.20 -19.22
C ASP A 203 13.70 -13.69 -18.08
N ALA A 204 12.41 -13.49 -18.34
CA ALA A 204 11.46 -13.20 -17.26
C ALA A 204 11.34 -14.39 -16.29
N PHE A 205 11.30 -14.11 -14.99
CA PHE A 205 11.45 -15.06 -13.91
C PHE A 205 10.68 -14.64 -12.64
N THR A 206 10.33 -15.65 -11.85
CA THR A 206 9.88 -15.51 -10.46
C THR A 206 10.54 -16.60 -9.64
N ILE A 207 11.21 -16.24 -8.55
CA ILE A 207 11.98 -17.12 -7.69
C ILE A 207 11.48 -16.95 -6.27
N ILE A 208 11.08 -18.05 -5.65
CA ILE A 208 10.65 -18.07 -4.25
C ILE A 208 11.83 -18.58 -3.41
N ASP A 209 12.29 -17.78 -2.44
CA ASP A 209 13.39 -18.17 -1.56
C ASP A 209 13.08 -19.48 -0.82
N GLY A 210 14.04 -20.41 -0.84
CA GLY A 210 13.92 -21.71 -0.19
C GLY A 210 13.09 -22.76 -0.96
N VAL A 211 12.63 -22.47 -2.17
CA VAL A 211 12.17 -23.49 -3.12
C VAL A 211 13.38 -23.97 -3.91
N LYS A 212 13.67 -25.28 -3.87
CA LYS A 212 14.76 -25.86 -4.66
C LYS A 212 14.44 -25.64 -6.13
N LYS A 213 15.38 -25.03 -6.84
CA LYS A 213 15.35 -25.00 -8.29
C LYS A 213 16.03 -26.23 -8.85
N ASP A 214 15.54 -26.71 -9.97
CA ASP A 214 16.40 -27.48 -10.87
C ASP A 214 17.53 -26.56 -11.31
N GLU A 215 18.77 -27.06 -11.43
CA GLU A 215 19.94 -26.26 -11.81
C GLU A 215 19.71 -25.64 -13.19
N GLU A 216 19.15 -24.43 -13.22
CA GLU A 216 18.85 -23.72 -14.45
C GLU A 216 20.15 -23.21 -15.06
N LYS A 217 20.44 -23.67 -16.27
CA LYS A 217 21.49 -23.10 -17.11
C LYS A 217 21.09 -21.64 -17.35
N ASN A 218 21.90 -20.69 -16.87
CA ASN A 218 21.79 -19.22 -17.04
C ASN A 218 21.36 -18.40 -15.81
N SER A 219 21.50 -18.94 -14.60
CA SER A 219 21.41 -18.10 -13.40
C SER A 219 22.65 -17.21 -13.23
N ARG A 220 22.46 -16.03 -12.64
CA ARG A 220 23.54 -15.12 -12.21
C ARG A 220 23.16 -14.44 -10.90
N THR A 221 24.15 -14.19 -10.06
CA THR A 221 23.96 -13.39 -8.83
C THR A 221 24.17 -11.91 -9.14
N VAL A 222 23.27 -11.06 -8.65
CA VAL A 222 23.39 -9.60 -8.74
C VAL A 222 23.04 -8.96 -7.39
N ASP A 223 23.52 -7.75 -7.18
CA ASP A 223 23.18 -6.94 -6.01
C ASP A 223 21.83 -6.26 -6.21
N PHE A 224 20.93 -6.45 -5.25
CA PHE A 224 19.67 -5.71 -5.14
C PHE A 224 19.80 -4.64 -4.07
N GLU A 225 19.49 -3.40 -4.41
CA GLU A 225 19.60 -2.26 -3.53
C GLU A 225 18.32 -2.00 -2.77
N ARG A 226 18.45 -1.71 -1.47
CA ARG A 226 17.30 -1.42 -0.61
C ARG A 226 16.66 -0.09 -0.94
N TYR A 227 15.33 -0.10 -1.08
CA TYR A 227 14.50 1.07 -1.29
C TYR A 227 13.40 1.15 -0.22
N LYS A 228 13.42 2.23 0.58
CA LYS A 228 12.47 2.47 1.67
C LYS A 228 11.43 3.50 1.28
N MET A 229 10.18 3.29 1.68
CA MET A 229 9.13 4.27 1.47
C MET A 229 9.37 5.54 2.29
N ASP A 230 9.26 6.69 1.62
CA ASP A 230 9.11 7.98 2.29
C ASP A 230 7.67 8.21 2.78
N ALA A 231 7.43 9.31 3.50
CA ALA A 231 6.11 9.64 4.05
C ALA A 231 5.02 9.81 2.97
N ASN A 232 5.37 10.29 1.78
CA ASN A 232 4.44 10.47 0.66
C ASN A 232 4.10 9.12 0.00
N MET A 233 5.09 8.25 -0.16
CA MET A 233 4.91 6.88 -0.64
C MET A 233 4.02 6.07 0.29
N LYS A 234 4.24 6.15 1.61
CA LYS A 234 3.37 5.49 2.61
C LYS A 234 1.93 5.95 2.52
N LYS A 235 1.71 7.26 2.32
CA LYS A 235 0.35 7.82 2.12
C LYS A 235 -0.34 7.26 0.88
N ARG A 236 0.42 7.00 -0.19
CA ARG A 236 -0.10 6.46 -1.46
C ARG A 236 -0.10 4.93 -1.51
N LYS A 237 0.54 4.27 -0.53
CA LYS A 237 0.87 2.84 -0.53
C LYS A 237 1.55 2.39 -1.83
N GLU A 238 2.45 3.23 -2.35
CA GLU A 238 3.11 3.01 -3.63
C GLU A 238 4.60 3.34 -3.54
N PHE A 239 5.46 2.34 -3.77
CA PHE A 239 6.87 2.54 -4.06
C PHE A 239 6.97 3.12 -5.47
N TYR A 240 7.58 4.30 -5.58
CA TYR A 240 7.78 4.94 -6.87
C TYR A 240 9.26 4.94 -7.22
N LEU A 241 9.65 4.12 -8.19
CA LEU A 241 11.03 4.03 -8.69
C LEU A 241 11.13 4.85 -9.98
N GLY A 242 11.72 6.03 -9.87
CA GLY A 242 12.00 6.90 -11.01
C GLY A 242 13.46 6.80 -11.44
N PHE A 243 13.72 6.44 -12.69
CA PHE A 243 15.05 6.48 -13.29
C PHE A 243 15.19 7.74 -14.14
N SER A 244 16.33 8.43 -14.07
CA SER A 244 16.63 9.62 -14.87
C SER A 244 18.09 9.61 -15.28
N ASP A 245 18.38 10.13 -16.47
CA ASP A 245 19.76 10.41 -16.88
C ASP A 245 20.31 11.53 -15.98
N ASN A 246 21.46 11.30 -15.34
CA ASN A 246 22.16 12.28 -14.49
C ASN A 246 22.87 13.36 -15.32
#